data_AF-A0AAW7JWH1-F1
#
_entry.id   AF-A0AAW7JWH1-F1
#
_cell.length_a   1.000
_cell.length_b   1.000
_cell.length_c   1.000
_cell.angle_alpha   90.00
_cell.angle_beta   90.00
_cell.angle_gamma   90.00
#
_symmetry.space_group_name_H-M   'P 1'
#
loop_
_entity.id
_entity.type
_entity.pdbx_description
1 polymer ?
#
loop_
_entity_poly.entity_id
_entity_poly.type
_entity_poly.pdbx_seq_one_letter_code
_entity_poly.pdbx_strand_id
1 'polypeptide(L)'
;MDYKYISQLLERYWAGETSLEEEQILRAFFSQTNVPDELKQYRCLFLYEQTEPAADVLGEDFDEQIMSVISRPQPVKARMLTMGQRFAPLFKAAAVVAIILTLSNAAQSSFRDDDYTNVTSFERPVQGVSVALNDSARTDTLKRSGLSNVKYDAPVLLK
;
A
#
# COMPACT_ATOMS: atom_id res chain seq x y z
N MET A 1 -30.29 41.97 17.42
CA MET A 1 -29.47 40.82 17.01
C MET A 1 -30.41 39.67 16.69
N ASP A 2 -30.25 39.00 15.55
CA ASP A 2 -31.07 37.85 15.17
C ASP A 2 -30.58 36.58 15.87
N TYR A 3 -31.36 36.10 16.84
CA TYR A 3 -31.05 34.87 17.58
C TYR A 3 -31.01 33.62 16.68
N LYS A 4 -31.76 33.64 15.57
CA LYS A 4 -31.76 32.57 14.56
C LYS A 4 -30.40 32.42 13.86
N TYR A 5 -29.72 33.53 13.62
CA TYR A 5 -28.40 33.50 13.00
C TYR A 5 -27.37 32.92 13.96
N ILE A 6 -27.38 33.35 15.23
CA ILE A 6 -26.50 32.82 16.27
C ILE A 6 -26.72 31.31 16.48
N SER A 7 -27.97 30.82 16.47
CA SER A 7 -28.23 29.39 16.62
C SER A 7 -27.70 28.55 15.46
N GLN A 8 -27.86 29.01 14.21
CA GLN A 8 -27.29 28.34 13.04
C GLN A 8 -25.77 28.35 13.07
N LEU A 9 -25.19 29.48 13.50
CA LEU A 9 -23.75 29.62 13.63
C LEU A 9 -23.19 28.66 14.68
N LEU A 10 -23.92 28.48 15.78
CA LEU A 10 -23.57 27.52 16.82
C LEU A 10 -23.61 26.08 16.28
N GLU A 11 -24.64 25.72 15.51
CA GLU A 11 -24.74 24.39 14.89
C GLU A 11 -23.55 24.11 13.96
N ARG A 12 -23.14 25.10 13.14
CA ARG A 12 -21.94 25.00 12.30
C ARG A 12 -20.64 24.97 13.10
N TYR A 13 -20.57 25.70 14.22
CA TYR A 13 -19.43 25.67 15.13
C TYR A 13 -19.23 24.27 15.70
N TRP A 14 -20.33 23.61 16.11
CA TRP A 14 -20.29 22.22 16.55
C TRP A 14 -19.88 21.23 15.44
N ALA A 15 -20.19 21.55 14.18
CA ALA A 15 -19.74 20.78 13.01
C ALA A 15 -18.27 21.07 12.62
N GLY A 16 -17.64 22.10 13.18
CA GLY A 16 -16.29 22.54 12.81
C GLY A 16 -16.23 23.23 11.43
N GLU A 17 -17.34 23.81 10.97
CA GLU A 17 -17.47 24.45 9.65
C GLU A 17 -17.47 25.99 9.72
N THR A 18 -17.12 26.57 10.88
CA THR A 18 -17.06 28.02 11.08
C THR A 18 -15.73 28.62 10.65
N SER A 19 -15.78 29.86 10.18
CA SER A 19 -14.61 30.70 9.94
C SER A 19 -14.21 31.48 11.19
N LEU A 20 -12.98 31.99 11.23
CA LEU A 20 -12.46 32.80 12.34
C LEU A 20 -13.28 34.07 12.59
N GLU A 21 -13.85 34.67 11.54
CA GLU A 21 -14.71 35.86 11.66
C GLU A 21 -16.04 35.51 12.34
N GLU A 22 -16.64 34.38 11.96
CA GLU A 22 -17.87 33.85 12.55
C GLU A 22 -17.69 33.52 14.04
N GLU A 23 -16.55 32.93 14.41
CA GLU A 23 -16.20 32.64 15.80
C GLU A 23 -16.01 33.92 16.62
N GLN A 24 -15.43 34.96 16.04
CA GLN A 24 -15.34 36.28 16.70
C GLN A 24 -16.73 36.86 16.99
N ILE A 25 -17.70 36.68 16.09
CA ILE A 25 -19.09 37.09 16.32
C ILE A 25 -19.70 36.31 17.50
N LEU A 26 -19.50 34.99 17.56
CA LEU A 26 -19.95 34.18 18.70
C LEU A 26 -19.31 34.67 20.01
N ARG A 27 -17.99 34.88 20.03
CA ARG A 27 -17.26 35.41 21.20
C ARG A 27 -17.78 36.79 21.63
N ALA A 28 -18.01 37.69 20.68
CA ALA A 28 -18.54 39.02 20.96
C ALA A 28 -19.99 38.97 21.47
N PHE A 29 -20.82 38.07 20.92
CA PHE A 29 -22.20 37.87 21.35
C PHE A 29 -22.27 37.33 22.79
N PHE A 30 -21.50 36.27 23.10
CA PHE A 30 -21.49 35.66 24.43
C PHE A 30 -20.77 36.50 25.48
N SER A 31 -19.96 37.48 25.10
CA SER A 31 -19.39 38.47 26.02
C SER A 31 -20.48 39.40 26.60
N GLN A 32 -21.49 39.76 25.81
CA GLN A 32 -22.58 40.66 26.22
C GLN A 32 -23.43 40.04 27.34
N THR A 33 -23.94 40.85 28.28
CA THR A 33 -24.73 40.36 29.44
C THR A 33 -26.18 39.94 29.10
N ASN A 34 -26.68 40.26 27.90
CA ASN A 34 -28.06 39.94 27.46
C ASN A 34 -28.08 38.76 26.49
N VAL A 35 -27.97 37.53 27.02
CA VAL A 35 -28.06 36.28 26.23
C VAL A 35 -29.34 35.53 26.61
N PRO A 36 -30.12 35.01 25.64
CA PRO A 36 -31.30 34.17 25.90
C PRO A 36 -31.00 32.95 26.77
N ASP A 37 -31.95 32.52 27.59
CA ASP A 37 -31.76 31.43 28.57
C ASP A 37 -31.29 30.11 27.94
N GLU A 38 -31.74 29.79 26.72
CA GLU A 38 -31.31 28.58 25.98
C GLU A 38 -29.82 28.58 25.61
N LEU A 39 -29.25 29.77 25.39
CA LEU A 39 -27.88 29.96 24.96
C LEU A 39 -26.94 30.27 26.14
N LYS A 40 -27.48 30.63 27.32
CA LYS A 40 -26.67 30.94 28.52
C LYS A 40 -25.75 29.79 28.93
N GLN A 41 -26.16 28.53 28.71
CA GLN A 41 -25.33 27.36 29.02
C GLN A 41 -24.00 27.34 28.25
N TYR A 42 -23.98 27.89 27.03
CA TYR A 42 -22.79 27.91 26.17
C TYR A 42 -21.88 29.11 26.46
N ARG A 43 -22.37 30.09 27.25
CA ARG A 43 -21.61 31.31 27.57
C ARG A 43 -20.23 31.00 28.15
N CYS A 44 -20.13 30.01 29.04
CA CYS A 44 -18.88 29.66 29.69
C CYS A 44 -17.80 29.19 28.71
N LEU A 45 -18.20 28.53 27.61
CA LEU A 45 -17.27 28.04 26.57
C LEU A 45 -16.54 29.20 25.89
N PHE A 46 -17.30 30.23 25.49
CA PHE A 46 -16.76 31.38 24.77
C PHE A 46 -16.11 32.42 25.69
N LEU A 47 -16.43 32.43 26.99
CA LEU A 47 -15.79 33.32 27.97
C LEU A 47 -14.40 32.84 28.37
N TYR A 48 -14.22 31.53 28.54
CA TYR A 48 -12.96 30.93 28.94
C TYR A 48 -11.83 31.34 27.98
N GLU A 49 -12.09 31.23 26.68
CA GLU A 49 -11.15 31.57 25.62
C GLU A 49 -10.75 33.06 25.59
N GLN A 50 -11.64 33.96 26.05
CA GLN A 50 -11.34 35.41 26.10
C GLN A 50 -10.64 35.83 27.40
N THR A 51 -10.80 35.06 28.47
CA THR A 51 -10.34 35.43 29.82
C THR A 51 -8.95 34.90 30.15
N GLU A 52 -8.42 33.95 29.38
CA GLU A 52 -7.01 33.55 29.45
C GLU A 52 -6.21 33.95 28.20
N PRO A 53 -5.85 35.23 28.04
CA PRO A 53 -4.68 35.56 27.27
C PRO A 53 -3.44 35.29 28.15
N ALA A 54 -2.60 34.33 27.73
CA ALA A 54 -1.18 34.22 28.05
C ALA A 54 -0.71 33.51 29.35
N ALA A 55 -1.59 32.95 30.19
CA ALA A 55 -1.14 32.27 31.42
C ALA A 55 -0.87 30.76 31.26
N ASP A 56 -1.68 30.06 30.45
CA ASP A 56 -1.51 28.61 30.21
C ASP A 56 -0.75 28.34 28.90
N VAL A 57 0.36 29.06 28.70
CA VAL A 57 1.27 28.78 27.59
C VAL A 57 2.20 27.67 28.02
N LEU A 58 2.31 26.64 27.18
CA LEU A 58 3.27 25.56 27.38
C LEU A 58 4.68 26.16 27.51
N GLY A 59 5.49 25.62 28.42
CA GLY A 59 6.87 26.11 28.61
C GLY A 59 7.66 26.06 27.30
N GLU A 60 8.63 26.97 27.16
CA GLU A 60 9.45 27.12 25.94
C GLU A 60 10.12 25.80 25.50
N ASP A 61 10.39 24.89 26.45
CA ASP A 61 11.01 23.59 26.22
C ASP A 61 10.06 22.52 25.65
N PHE A 62 8.74 22.75 25.67
CA PHE A 62 7.76 21.75 25.24
C PHE A 62 7.91 21.40 23.76
N ASP A 63 8.08 22.41 22.91
CA ASP A 63 8.26 22.23 21.48
C ASP A 63 9.55 21.46 21.18
N GLU A 64 10.63 21.77 21.90
CA GLU A 64 11.90 21.05 21.80
C GLU A 64 11.75 19.58 22.21
N GLN A 65 11.01 19.31 23.29
CA GLN A 65 10.72 17.96 23.74
C GLN A 65 9.90 17.16 22.73
N ILE A 66 8.83 17.74 22.16
CA ILE A 66 8.01 17.09 21.14
C ILE A 66 8.82 16.81 19.88
N MET A 67 9.63 17.77 19.43
CA MET A 67 10.53 17.60 18.31
C MET A 67 11.54 16.49 18.56
N SER A 68 12.05 16.36 19.78
CA SER A 68 12.94 15.26 20.17
C SER A 68 12.27 13.89 20.13
N VAL A 69 10.96 13.81 20.45
CA VAL A 69 10.19 12.55 20.42
C VAL A 69 9.87 12.14 18.99
N ILE A 70 9.45 13.08 18.15
CA ILE A 70 9.14 12.85 16.73
C ILE A 70 10.40 12.52 15.94
N SER A 71 11.50 13.23 16.22
CA SER A 71 12.76 13.05 15.50
C SER A 71 13.50 11.76 15.84
N ARG A 72 13.08 11.02 16.88
CA ARG A 72 13.64 9.68 17.14
C ARG A 72 13.28 8.80 15.96
N PRO A 73 14.23 8.44 15.08
CA PRO A 73 13.92 7.49 14.04
C PRO A 73 13.68 6.17 14.77
N GLN A 74 12.42 5.72 14.85
CA GLN A 74 12.16 4.33 15.24
C GLN A 74 12.89 3.48 14.20
N PRO A 75 13.94 2.73 14.57
CA PRO A 75 14.58 1.86 13.61
C PRO A 75 13.58 0.76 13.32
N VAL A 76 12.88 0.86 12.19
CA VAL A 76 12.17 -0.28 11.64
C VAL A 76 13.22 -1.37 11.48
N LYS A 77 13.01 -2.52 12.11
CA LYS A 77 13.85 -3.71 11.93
C LYS A 77 13.62 -4.23 10.51
N ALA A 78 14.11 -3.52 9.51
CA ALA A 78 14.08 -3.92 8.13
C ALA A 78 15.10 -5.04 7.96
N ARG A 79 14.62 -6.29 7.99
CA ARG A 79 15.44 -7.45 7.67
C ARG A 79 15.75 -7.40 6.17
N MET A 80 16.96 -6.96 5.82
CA MET A 80 17.45 -7.03 4.43
C MET A 80 17.68 -8.51 4.07
N LEU A 81 16.78 -9.09 3.28
CA LEU A 81 16.97 -10.42 2.70
C LEU A 81 18.01 -10.32 1.59
N THR A 82 19.17 -10.97 1.77
CA THR A 82 20.20 -11.07 0.72
C THR A 82 19.74 -12.00 -0.40
N MET A 83 20.22 -11.79 -1.63
CA MET A 83 19.77 -12.53 -2.81
C MET A 83 19.90 -14.06 -2.65
N GLY A 84 20.95 -14.53 -1.97
CA GLY A 84 21.16 -15.96 -1.69
C GLY A 84 20.10 -16.58 -0.77
N GLN A 85 19.58 -15.83 0.21
CA GLN A 85 18.51 -16.32 1.11
C GLN A 85 17.18 -16.53 0.37
N ARG A 86 16.94 -15.76 -0.71
CA ARG A 86 15.74 -15.88 -1.55
C ARG A 86 15.73 -17.15 -2.41
N PHE A 87 16.91 -17.64 -2.81
CA PHE A 87 17.04 -18.81 -3.68
C PHE A 87 17.25 -20.14 -2.92
N ALA A 88 17.56 -20.09 -1.63
CA ALA A 88 17.65 -21.27 -0.77
C ALA A 88 16.48 -22.28 -0.91
N PRO A 89 15.19 -21.86 -0.98
CA PRO A 89 14.08 -22.82 -1.18
C PRO A 89 14.11 -23.51 -2.55
N LEU A 90 14.58 -22.84 -3.61
CA LEU A 90 14.67 -23.43 -4.96
C LEU A 90 15.78 -24.47 -5.02
N PHE A 91 16.95 -24.20 -4.43
CA PHE A 91 18.04 -25.18 -4.36
C PHE A 91 17.68 -26.42 -3.55
N LYS A 92 16.89 -26.26 -2.48
CA LYS A 92 16.34 -27.41 -1.73
C LYS A 92 15.43 -28.28 -2.60
N ALA A 93 14.53 -27.67 -3.37
CA ALA A 93 13.65 -28.41 -4.28
C ALA A 93 14.44 -29.11 -5.40
N ALA A 94 15.42 -28.41 -6.00
CA ALA A 94 16.27 -28.96 -7.05
C ALA A 94 17.08 -30.18 -6.57
N ALA A 95 17.61 -30.14 -5.34
CA ALA A 95 18.35 -31.26 -4.75
C ALA A 95 17.46 -32.51 -4.58
N VAL A 96 16.22 -32.35 -4.12
CA VAL A 96 15.27 -33.46 -4.00
C VAL A 96 14.96 -34.09 -5.36
N VAL A 97 14.68 -33.26 -6.37
CA VAL A 97 14.42 -33.72 -7.73
C VAL A 97 15.65 -34.44 -8.30
N ALA A 98 16.85 -33.91 -8.10
CA ALA A 98 18.09 -34.53 -8.55
C ALA A 98 18.33 -35.90 -7.90
N ILE A 99 18.09 -36.04 -6.59
CA ILE A 99 18.20 -37.33 -5.87
C ILE A 99 17.21 -38.35 -6.45
N ILE A 100 15.94 -37.96 -6.61
CA ILE A 100 14.91 -38.84 -7.16
C ILE A 100 15.29 -39.29 -8.58
N LEU A 101 15.74 -38.37 -9.42
CA LEU A 101 16.11 -38.66 -10.80
C LEU A 101 17.35 -39.57 -10.87
N THR A 102 18.34 -39.33 -10.00
CA THR A 102 19.56 -40.15 -9.90
C THR A 102 19.24 -41.57 -9.44
N LEU A 103 18.43 -41.72 -8.40
CA LEU A 103 18.01 -43.05 -7.90
C LEU A 103 17.10 -43.78 -8.90
N SER A 104 16.18 -43.07 -9.55
CA SER A 104 15.27 -43.65 -10.55
C SER A 104 16.02 -44.12 -11.80
N ASN A 105 17.07 -43.40 -12.22
CA ASN A 105 17.93 -43.80 -13.33
C ASN A 105 18.81 -45.01 -12.95
N ALA A 106 19.38 -45.01 -11.74
CA ALA A 106 20.21 -46.12 -11.23
C ALA A 106 19.41 -47.42 -11.02
N ALA A 107 18.17 -47.33 -10.54
CA ALA A 107 17.28 -48.49 -10.38
C ALA A 107 16.98 -49.14 -11.73
N GLN A 108 16.69 -48.35 -12.77
CA GLN A 108 16.50 -48.87 -14.13
C GLN A 108 17.76 -49.55 -14.67
N SER A 109 18.96 -49.02 -14.41
CA SER A 109 20.20 -49.70 -14.79
C SER A 109 20.46 -51.00 -14.01
N SER A 110 19.87 -51.16 -12.82
CA SER A 110 19.98 -52.39 -12.01
C SER A 110 18.99 -53.48 -12.43
N PHE A 111 17.88 -53.10 -13.10
CA PHE A 111 16.90 -54.03 -13.69
C PHE A 111 17.15 -54.31 -15.18
N ARG A 112 18.25 -53.79 -15.74
CA ARG A 112 18.61 -53.93 -17.17
C ARG A 112 19.84 -54.81 -17.38
N ASP A 113 20.00 -55.81 -16.53
CA ASP A 113 20.79 -57.01 -16.80
C ASP A 113 19.85 -58.23 -16.69
N ASP A 114 20.04 -59.15 -17.63
CA ASP A 114 19.27 -60.38 -17.92
C ASP A 114 17.95 -60.23 -18.69
N ASP A 115 18.05 -60.10 -20.03
CA ASP A 115 17.52 -61.15 -20.90
C ASP A 115 18.19 -61.16 -22.31
N TYR A 116 19.12 -62.09 -22.49
CA TYR A 116 19.51 -62.65 -23.79
C TYR A 116 19.83 -64.14 -23.56
N THR A 117 18.93 -65.07 -23.90
CA THR A 117 19.08 -65.93 -25.11
C THR A 117 18.02 -67.05 -25.22
N ASN A 118 17.61 -67.26 -26.49
CA ASN A 118 16.91 -68.40 -27.12
C ASN A 118 15.40 -68.52 -26.96
N VAL A 119 14.64 -68.18 -28.01
CA VAL A 119 14.15 -69.13 -29.05
C VAL A 119 13.44 -68.40 -30.22
N THR A 120 13.81 -68.79 -31.45
CA THR A 120 12.99 -68.93 -32.67
C THR A 120 12.09 -67.80 -33.20
N SER A 121 12.42 -67.41 -34.45
CA SER A 121 11.51 -67.23 -35.60
C SER A 121 10.61 -65.98 -35.71
N PHE A 122 10.91 -65.26 -36.81
CA PHE A 122 9.98 -64.68 -37.78
C PHE A 122 9.53 -63.21 -37.62
N GLU A 123 9.78 -62.49 -38.73
CA GLU A 123 9.22 -61.24 -39.25
C GLU A 123 9.45 -59.90 -38.52
N ARG A 124 10.14 -59.02 -39.26
CA ARG A 124 10.27 -57.58 -39.02
C ARG A 124 8.89 -56.91 -39.15
N PRO A 125 8.47 -56.06 -38.21
CA PRO A 125 7.44 -55.08 -38.49
C PRO A 125 8.06 -53.84 -39.16
N VAL A 126 7.40 -53.44 -40.23
CA VAL A 126 7.71 -52.33 -41.15
C VAL A 126 7.84 -51.00 -40.39
N GLN A 127 8.85 -50.22 -40.78
CA GLN A 127 9.08 -48.85 -40.34
C GLN A 127 7.87 -47.96 -40.72
N GLY A 128 7.03 -47.65 -39.73
CA GLY A 128 5.88 -46.76 -39.88
C GLY A 128 6.30 -45.32 -40.18
N VAL A 129 5.55 -44.67 -41.07
CA VAL A 129 5.77 -43.31 -41.59
C VAL A 129 5.89 -42.29 -40.45
N SER A 130 6.98 -41.53 -40.45
CA SER A 130 7.21 -40.40 -39.55
C SER A 130 6.26 -39.25 -39.93
N VAL A 131 5.35 -38.86 -39.03
CA VAL A 131 4.32 -37.83 -39.28
C VAL A 131 4.50 -36.53 -38.50
N ALA A 132 5.58 -36.36 -37.73
CA ALA A 132 5.80 -35.15 -36.95
C ALA A 132 6.84 -34.24 -37.61
N LEU A 133 6.53 -33.74 -38.81
CA LEU A 133 7.37 -32.74 -39.49
C LEU A 133 6.51 -31.66 -40.15
N ASN A 134 5.46 -31.23 -39.46
CA ASN A 134 4.88 -29.91 -39.62
C ASN A 134 3.83 -29.71 -38.52
N ASP A 135 4.18 -29.02 -37.44
CA ASP A 135 3.16 -28.19 -36.83
C ASP A 135 3.72 -26.79 -36.64
N SER A 136 3.00 -25.86 -37.24
CA SER A 136 3.51 -24.56 -37.63
C SER A 136 3.50 -23.63 -36.43
N ALA A 137 4.65 -23.12 -36.02
CA ALA A 137 4.70 -21.96 -35.14
C ALA A 137 4.18 -20.73 -35.89
N ARG A 138 2.86 -20.51 -35.85
CA ARG A 138 2.25 -19.21 -36.18
C ARG A 138 2.66 -18.22 -35.09
N THR A 139 3.65 -17.39 -35.37
CA THR A 139 3.94 -16.20 -34.55
C THR A 139 2.81 -15.19 -34.77
N ASP A 140 1.94 -15.06 -33.77
CA ASP A 140 0.89 -14.05 -33.74
C ASP A 140 1.51 -12.67 -33.49
N THR A 141 1.57 -11.84 -34.54
CA THR A 141 2.01 -10.44 -34.43
C THR A 141 0.82 -9.56 -34.09
N LEU A 142 0.58 -9.36 -32.79
CA LEU A 142 -0.38 -8.37 -32.30
C LEU A 142 0.23 -6.96 -32.42
N LYS A 143 -0.22 -6.21 -33.43
CA LYS A 143 -0.04 -4.75 -33.52
C LYS A 143 -0.72 -4.08 -32.34
N ARG A 144 0.04 -3.47 -31.43
CA ARG A 144 -0.48 -2.50 -30.45
C ARG A 144 -0.36 -1.10 -31.05
N SER A 145 -1.42 -0.65 -31.72
CA SER A 145 -1.59 0.75 -32.09
C SER A 145 -2.54 1.44 -31.11
N GLY A 146 -2.11 2.60 -30.59
CA GLY A 146 -2.99 3.61 -30.02
C GLY A 146 -2.94 3.69 -28.49
N LEU A 147 -2.26 4.73 -27.99
CA LEU A 147 -2.68 5.52 -26.83
C LEU A 147 -1.84 6.80 -26.79
N SER A 148 -2.47 7.87 -27.28
CA SER A 148 -2.36 9.28 -26.85
C SER A 148 -1.08 9.71 -26.13
N ASN A 149 -0.25 10.50 -26.81
CA ASN A 149 0.65 11.45 -26.17
C ASN A 149 -0.20 12.52 -25.46
N VAL A 150 -0.29 12.43 -24.13
CA VAL A 150 -0.78 13.51 -23.29
C VAL A 150 0.37 14.50 -23.12
N LYS A 151 0.16 15.70 -23.66
CA LYS A 151 1.06 16.85 -23.56
C LYS A 151 0.91 17.44 -22.15
N TYR A 152 1.97 17.38 -21.36
CA TYR A 152 2.04 18.13 -20.09
C TYR A 152 2.56 19.54 -20.41
N ASP A 153 1.69 20.54 -20.34
CA ASP A 153 2.10 21.94 -20.28
C ASP A 153 2.44 22.27 -18.81
N ALA A 154 3.72 22.54 -18.55
CA ALA A 154 4.19 23.09 -17.29
C ALA A 154 4.18 24.64 -17.38
N PRO A 155 3.77 25.37 -16.33
CA PRO A 155 3.83 26.82 -16.31
C PRO A 155 5.27 27.28 -16.01
N VAL A 156 5.86 28.05 -16.92
CA VAL A 156 7.13 28.75 -16.67
C VAL A 156 6.84 30.10 -16.06
N LEU A 157 7.47 30.32 -14.91
CA LEU A 157 7.54 31.54 -14.13
C LEU A 157 8.29 32.68 -14.86
N LEU A 158 7.88 33.91 -14.50
CA LEU A 158 8.62 35.18 -14.48
C LEU A 158 8.86 35.95 -15.79
N LYS A 159 8.29 37.15 -15.90
CA LYS A 159 8.97 38.40 -15.48
C LYS A 159 7.98 39.57 -15.34
#